data_AF-A0A813ZLF4-F1
#
_entry.id   AF-A0A813ZLF4-F1
#
_cell.length_a   1.000
_cell.length_b   1.000
_cell.length_c   1.000
_cell.angle_alpha   90.00
_cell.angle_beta   90.00
_cell.angle_gamma   90.00
#
_symmetry.space_group_name_H-M   'P 1'
#
loop_
_entity.id
_entity.type
_entity.pdbx_description
1 polymer ?
#
loop_
_entity_poly.entity_id
_entity_poly.type
_entity_poly.pdbx_seq_one_letter_code
_entity_poly.pdbx_strand_id
1 'polypeptide(L)'
;MQTIKHNAINIHTTCYKKLFLFISIGVFSLTIYLVFFSNKLTIRYKRISIEKFQQSSIAGFYHFAIVGPNWKNIINEQMSLVYANGLFNSSSNIYVTGLGKINDNKTAYDLFAHPKFIYEYKTRTELYEYPTLKKLESFCFHNNASFVWYAHSKGSSHSFDFVVSWRAVLNYFVLEQWQLCYKLLSSTNYTTCGAILTYDRVRKPGWNTYYAGNMWWAKCSHVNRLTRIDKFDQKDRYMTEIYVTSEPNIGHFNCHYVNLHLPISFNKQNASCTINYPLWWAR
;
A
#
# COMPACT_ATOMS: atom_id res chain seq x y z
N MET A 1 -7.01 -16.99 -109.09
CA MET A 1 -7.86 -17.07 -107.87
C MET A 1 -7.34 -18.21 -107.01
N GLN A 2 -6.45 -17.95 -106.04
CA GLN A 2 -6.05 -18.81 -104.89
C GLN A 2 -4.87 -18.13 -104.16
N THR A 3 -5.13 -17.50 -103.00
CA THR A 3 -4.82 -17.96 -101.62
C THR A 3 -3.36 -17.80 -101.16
N ILE A 4 -3.10 -16.72 -100.40
CA ILE A 4 -2.01 -16.60 -99.42
C ILE A 4 -2.68 -16.49 -98.04
N LYS A 5 -2.66 -17.57 -97.24
CA LYS A 5 -2.96 -17.54 -95.80
C LYS A 5 -2.23 -18.69 -95.11
N HIS A 6 -1.05 -18.41 -94.55
CA HIS A 6 -0.53 -19.10 -93.37
C HIS A 6 0.59 -18.25 -92.78
N ASN A 7 0.47 -17.87 -91.49
CA ASN A 7 1.55 -17.57 -90.53
C ASN A 7 1.16 -16.66 -89.33
N ALA A 8 -0.12 -16.53 -88.96
CA ALA A 8 -0.52 -15.68 -87.83
C ALA A 8 -0.73 -16.40 -86.47
N ILE A 9 -0.78 -17.73 -86.42
CA ILE A 9 -1.31 -18.45 -85.24
C ILE A 9 -0.22 -18.88 -84.23
N ASN A 10 1.06 -18.92 -84.62
CA ASN A 10 2.12 -19.52 -83.78
C ASN A 10 2.86 -18.56 -82.82
N ILE A 11 2.53 -17.27 -82.81
CA ILE A 11 3.24 -16.26 -81.99
C ILE A 11 2.53 -16.02 -80.64
N HIS A 12 1.22 -16.28 -80.55
CA HIS A 12 0.45 -15.99 -79.34
C HIS A 12 0.66 -17.00 -78.21
N THR A 13 0.85 -18.29 -78.50
CA THR A 13 0.98 -19.35 -77.47
C THR A 13 2.34 -19.38 -76.77
N THR A 14 3.40 -18.92 -77.42
CA THR A 14 4.77 -18.84 -76.86
C THR A 14 4.93 -17.69 -75.88
N CYS A 15 4.18 -16.59 -76.07
CA CYS A 15 4.25 -15.41 -75.21
C CYS A 15 3.60 -15.67 -73.83
N TYR A 16 2.45 -16.36 -73.79
CA TYR A 16 1.77 -16.72 -72.55
C TYR A 16 2.57 -17.71 -71.69
N LYS A 17 3.26 -18.69 -72.30
CA LYS A 17 4.11 -19.63 -71.54
C LYS A 17 5.32 -18.95 -70.89
N LYS A 18 5.92 -17.96 -71.56
CA LYS A 18 7.01 -17.17 -70.97
C LYS A 18 6.52 -16.25 -69.86
N LEU A 19 5.35 -15.62 -70.02
CA LEU A 19 4.76 -14.76 -68.99
C LEU A 19 4.38 -15.56 -67.72
N PHE A 20 3.84 -16.78 -67.88
CA PHE A 20 3.51 -17.64 -66.74
C PHE A 20 4.76 -18.14 -66.00
N LEU A 21 5.84 -18.46 -66.74
CA LEU A 21 7.11 -18.86 -66.14
C LEU A 21 7.75 -17.71 -65.34
N PHE A 22 7.71 -16.47 -65.85
CA PHE A 22 8.21 -15.30 -65.13
C PHE A 22 7.40 -14.98 -63.86
N ILE A 23 6.08 -15.09 -63.90
CA ILE A 23 5.22 -14.87 -62.73
C ILE A 23 5.46 -15.97 -61.67
N SER A 24 5.59 -17.22 -62.09
CA SER A 24 5.83 -18.34 -61.16
C SER A 24 7.19 -18.26 -60.45
N ILE A 25 8.26 -17.86 -61.15
CA ILE A 25 9.58 -17.64 -60.56
C ILE A 25 9.57 -16.42 -59.63
N GLY A 26 8.86 -15.34 -60.00
CA GLY A 26 8.73 -14.14 -59.18
C GLY A 26 8.02 -14.42 -57.85
N VAL A 27 6.94 -15.21 -57.86
CA VAL A 27 6.19 -15.59 -56.64
C VAL A 27 7.00 -16.52 -55.74
N PHE A 28 7.77 -17.46 -56.33
CA PHE A 28 8.65 -18.35 -55.57
C PHE A 28 9.84 -17.60 -54.95
N SER A 29 10.38 -16.61 -55.66
CA SER A 29 11.45 -15.75 -55.16
C SER A 29 10.97 -14.84 -54.02
N LEU A 30 9.74 -14.31 -54.11
CA LEU A 30 9.15 -13.47 -53.06
C LEU A 30 8.82 -14.28 -51.80
N THR A 31 8.33 -15.51 -51.95
CA THR A 31 8.05 -16.40 -50.81
C THR A 31 9.32 -16.85 -50.11
N ILE A 32 10.37 -17.20 -50.86
CA ILE A 32 11.70 -17.47 -50.28
C ILE A 32 12.25 -16.23 -49.58
N TYR A 33 12.15 -15.04 -50.20
CA TYR A 33 12.60 -13.80 -49.59
C TYR A 33 11.83 -13.50 -48.30
N LEU A 34 10.51 -13.68 -48.26
CA LEU A 34 9.69 -13.49 -47.05
C LEU A 34 10.00 -14.53 -45.95
N VAL A 35 10.30 -15.78 -46.30
CA VAL A 35 10.73 -16.81 -45.34
C VAL A 35 12.12 -16.51 -44.77
N PHE A 36 13.06 -16.00 -45.60
CA PHE A 36 14.37 -15.58 -45.11
C PHE A 36 14.35 -14.24 -44.35
N PHE A 37 13.44 -13.32 -44.71
CA PHE A 37 13.28 -12.04 -44.01
C PHE A 37 12.54 -12.22 -42.67
N SER A 38 11.57 -13.12 -42.59
CA SER A 38 10.92 -13.50 -41.33
C SER A 38 11.88 -14.24 -40.39
N ASN A 39 12.80 -15.06 -40.91
CA ASN A 39 13.85 -15.69 -40.10
C ASN A 39 14.98 -14.72 -39.68
N LYS A 40 15.26 -13.65 -40.43
CA LYS A 40 16.20 -12.59 -40.02
C LYS A 40 15.61 -11.59 -39.02
N LEU A 41 14.28 -11.51 -38.91
CA LEU A 41 13.59 -10.93 -37.75
C LEU A 41 13.59 -11.91 -36.56
N THR A 42 14.75 -12.51 -36.28
CA THR A 42 15.04 -12.99 -34.94
C THR A 42 15.24 -11.73 -34.09
N ILE A 43 14.12 -11.17 -33.62
CA ILE A 43 14.11 -10.17 -32.57
C ILE A 43 14.97 -10.76 -31.46
N ARG A 44 16.13 -10.13 -31.21
CA ARG A 44 16.89 -10.34 -29.99
C ARG A 44 15.93 -9.97 -28.87
N TYR A 45 15.21 -10.96 -28.35
CA TYR A 45 14.60 -10.89 -27.03
C TYR A 45 15.79 -10.73 -26.08
N LYS A 46 16.16 -9.47 -25.85
CA LYS A 46 16.85 -9.08 -24.63
C LYS A 46 15.99 -9.69 -23.55
N ARG A 47 16.55 -10.62 -22.77
CA ARG A 47 15.93 -11.27 -21.63
C ARG A 47 15.58 -10.14 -20.65
N ILE A 48 14.45 -9.49 -20.88
CA ILE A 48 13.80 -8.64 -19.89
C ILE A 48 13.45 -9.65 -18.83
N SER A 49 14.17 -9.60 -17.71
CA SER A 49 13.68 -10.19 -16.48
C SER A 49 12.24 -9.71 -16.34
N ILE A 50 11.29 -10.62 -16.49
CA ILE A 50 9.93 -10.38 -16.04
C ILE A 50 10.10 -10.23 -14.54
N GLU A 51 10.35 -9.00 -14.08
CA GLU A 51 10.10 -8.65 -12.70
C GLU A 51 8.66 -9.08 -12.49
N LYS A 52 8.45 -10.07 -11.61
CA LYS A 52 7.12 -10.41 -11.12
C LYS A 52 6.48 -9.09 -10.76
N PHE A 53 5.50 -8.64 -11.54
CA PHE A 53 4.72 -7.47 -11.21
C PHE A 53 3.97 -7.86 -9.94
N GLN A 54 4.54 -7.51 -8.79
CA GLN A 54 3.99 -7.88 -7.51
C GLN A 54 2.73 -7.02 -7.36
N GLN A 55 1.56 -7.64 -7.53
CA GLN A 55 0.27 -6.96 -7.41
C GLN A 55 0.27 -6.16 -6.10
N SER A 56 -0.03 -4.86 -6.20
CA SER A 56 -0.14 -4.03 -5.00
C SER A 56 -1.25 -4.60 -4.12
N SER A 57 -0.92 -4.83 -2.85
CA SER A 57 -1.84 -5.35 -1.87
C SER A 57 -1.94 -4.41 -0.67
N ILE A 58 -2.99 -4.54 0.14
CA ILE A 58 -3.15 -3.81 1.39
C ILE A 58 -2.90 -4.79 2.53
N ALA A 59 -2.10 -4.44 3.53
CA ALA A 59 -1.98 -5.26 4.74
C ALA A 59 -2.18 -4.42 6.01
N GLY A 60 -2.87 -5.02 6.98
CA GLY A 60 -3.14 -4.39 8.26
C GLY A 60 -2.14 -4.78 9.34
N PHE A 61 -1.78 -3.85 10.19
CA PHE A 61 -0.95 -4.08 11.37
C PHE A 61 -1.63 -3.45 12.58
N TYR A 62 -2.12 -4.30 13.47
CA TYR A 62 -2.88 -3.89 14.64
C TYR A 62 -2.14 -4.28 15.92
N HIS A 63 -1.84 -3.29 16.74
CA HIS A 63 -1.22 -3.48 18.04
C HIS A 63 -2.24 -3.28 19.17
N PHE A 64 -2.23 -4.13 20.19
CA PHE A 64 -2.94 -3.81 21.42
C PHE A 64 -2.19 -4.27 22.65
N ALA A 65 -2.45 -3.58 23.75
CA ALA A 65 -2.01 -3.98 25.08
C ALA A 65 -3.23 -4.23 25.97
N ILE A 66 -3.23 -5.36 26.67
CA ILE A 66 -4.19 -5.72 27.72
C ILE A 66 -3.85 -4.88 28.95
N VAL A 67 -4.24 -3.61 28.90
CA VAL A 67 -4.01 -2.60 29.94
C VAL A 67 -5.32 -1.83 30.15
N GLY A 68 -5.67 -1.61 31.41
CA GLY A 68 -6.92 -0.96 31.80
C GLY A 68 -8.16 -1.83 31.58
N PRO A 69 -9.34 -1.41 32.05
CA PRO A 69 -10.56 -2.21 31.92
C PRO A 69 -11.17 -2.18 30.50
N ASN A 70 -10.84 -1.15 29.70
CA ASN A 70 -11.53 -0.85 28.44
C ASN A 70 -10.86 -1.40 27.18
N TRP A 71 -9.75 -2.12 27.29
CA TRP A 71 -8.98 -2.58 26.11
C TRP A 71 -9.84 -3.41 25.15
N LYS A 72 -10.72 -4.30 25.66
CA LYS A 72 -11.62 -5.13 24.82
C LYS A 72 -12.58 -4.27 24.02
N ASN A 73 -13.18 -3.26 24.65
CA ASN A 73 -14.13 -2.36 24.01
C ASN A 73 -13.45 -1.54 22.90
N ILE A 74 -12.21 -1.12 23.11
CA ILE A 74 -11.43 -0.38 22.09
C ILE A 74 -11.15 -1.27 20.87
N ILE A 75 -10.75 -2.53 21.09
CA ILE A 75 -10.55 -3.47 19.98
C ILE A 75 -11.85 -3.69 19.22
N ASN A 76 -12.97 -3.94 19.93
CA ASN A 76 -14.27 -4.15 19.32
C ASN A 76 -14.73 -2.94 18.50
N GLU A 77 -14.57 -1.72 19.06
CA GLU A 77 -14.84 -0.46 18.37
C GLU A 77 -14.05 -0.38 17.05
N GLN A 78 -12.73 -0.55 17.13
CA GLN A 78 -11.84 -0.41 15.98
C GLN A 78 -12.05 -1.50 14.93
N MET A 79 -12.20 -2.76 15.34
CA MET A 79 -12.44 -3.87 14.41
C MET A 79 -13.82 -3.76 13.76
N SER A 80 -14.85 -3.30 14.47
CA SER A 80 -16.17 -3.05 13.87
C SER A 80 -16.07 -2.02 12.74
N LEU A 81 -15.25 -0.98 12.89
CA LEU A 81 -14.99 -0.01 11.81
C LEU A 81 -14.24 -0.64 10.64
N VAL A 82 -13.23 -1.48 10.91
CA VAL A 82 -12.48 -2.20 9.88
C VAL A 82 -13.40 -3.10 9.04
N TYR A 83 -14.37 -3.77 9.69
CA TYR A 83 -15.39 -4.57 9.00
C TYR A 83 -16.40 -3.71 8.24
N ALA A 84 -17.04 -2.76 8.92
CA ALA A 84 -18.15 -1.98 8.38
C ALA A 84 -17.76 -1.16 7.13
N ASN A 85 -16.50 -0.72 7.04
CA ASN A 85 -16.01 0.11 5.94
C ASN A 85 -15.26 -0.68 4.86
N GLY A 86 -15.30 -2.02 4.91
CA GLY A 86 -14.71 -2.89 3.90
C GLY A 86 -13.17 -3.00 3.96
N LEU A 87 -12.51 -2.36 4.94
CA LEU A 87 -11.05 -2.43 5.09
C LEU A 87 -10.59 -3.87 5.38
N PHE A 88 -11.40 -4.63 6.12
CA PHE A 88 -11.17 -6.06 6.35
C PHE A 88 -11.07 -6.81 5.02
N ASN A 89 -12.03 -6.61 4.11
CA ASN A 89 -12.10 -7.30 2.82
C ASN A 89 -10.96 -6.87 1.89
N SER A 90 -10.65 -5.57 1.86
CA SER A 90 -9.59 -5.00 1.02
C SER A 90 -8.17 -5.37 1.44
N SER A 91 -7.95 -5.67 2.73
CA SER A 91 -6.64 -6.14 3.21
C SER A 91 -6.36 -7.57 2.72
N SER A 92 -5.12 -8.01 2.55
CA SER A 92 -4.76 -9.41 2.28
C SER A 92 -4.72 -10.20 3.58
N ASN A 93 -4.00 -9.65 4.57
CA ASN A 93 -3.91 -10.16 5.93
C ASN A 93 -3.90 -8.98 6.91
N ILE A 94 -4.30 -9.25 8.14
CA ILE A 94 -4.19 -8.30 9.26
C ILE A 94 -3.32 -8.96 10.32
N TYR A 95 -2.12 -8.46 10.50
CA TYR A 95 -1.18 -8.92 11.50
C TYR A 95 -1.52 -8.27 12.83
N VAL A 96 -1.80 -9.08 13.83
CA VAL A 96 -2.22 -8.61 15.15
C VAL A 96 -1.16 -8.99 16.17
N THR A 97 -0.76 -8.04 17.00
CA THR A 97 0.14 -8.26 18.14
C THR A 97 -0.55 -7.83 19.42
N GLY A 98 -0.78 -8.79 20.32
CA GLY A 98 -1.26 -8.52 21.67
C GLY A 98 -0.12 -8.55 22.69
N LEU A 99 -0.10 -7.58 23.62
CA LEU A 99 0.77 -7.59 24.79
C LEU A 99 -0.03 -7.69 26.10
N GLY A 100 0.45 -8.42 27.10
CA GLY A 100 -0.17 -8.41 28.44
C GLY A 100 -0.07 -9.73 29.20
N LYS A 101 -0.80 -9.89 30.31
CA LYS A 101 -0.82 -11.17 31.07
C LYS A 101 -1.82 -12.17 30.46
N ILE A 102 -1.43 -13.45 30.47
CA ILE A 102 -2.06 -14.56 29.73
C ILE A 102 -3.53 -14.83 30.08
N ASN A 103 -3.98 -14.47 31.29
CA ASN A 103 -5.30 -14.88 31.79
C ASN A 103 -6.47 -14.32 30.96
N ASP A 104 -6.24 -13.28 30.15
CA ASP A 104 -7.21 -12.68 29.24
C ASP A 104 -7.06 -13.12 27.76
N ASN A 105 -6.09 -13.99 27.45
CA ASN A 105 -5.70 -14.32 26.08
C ASN A 105 -6.79 -15.10 25.31
N LYS A 106 -7.55 -15.96 25.99
CA LYS A 106 -8.63 -16.74 25.34
C LYS A 106 -9.66 -15.84 24.65
N THR A 107 -10.07 -14.75 25.32
CA THR A 107 -11.01 -13.78 24.73
C THR A 107 -10.41 -13.01 23.56
N ALA A 108 -9.10 -12.72 23.59
CA ALA A 108 -8.43 -12.06 22.47
C ALA A 108 -8.34 -12.97 21.24
N TYR A 109 -8.07 -14.26 21.43
CA TYR A 109 -8.08 -15.23 20.33
C TYR A 109 -9.43 -15.31 19.62
N ASP A 110 -10.54 -15.32 20.38
CA ASP A 110 -11.89 -15.39 19.80
C ASP A 110 -12.18 -14.17 18.91
N LEU A 111 -11.69 -12.98 19.28
CA LEU A 111 -11.84 -11.75 18.47
C LEU A 111 -11.09 -11.81 17.13
N PHE A 112 -10.04 -12.64 17.04
CA PHE A 112 -9.19 -12.76 15.87
C PHE A 112 -9.22 -14.16 15.26
N ALA A 113 -10.32 -14.91 15.44
CA ALA A 113 -10.44 -16.29 14.99
C ALA A 113 -10.45 -16.46 13.46
N HIS A 114 -10.78 -15.40 12.70
CA HIS A 114 -10.79 -15.47 11.24
C HIS A 114 -9.36 -15.68 10.69
N PRO A 115 -9.11 -16.60 9.74
CA PRO A 115 -7.77 -16.93 9.22
C PRO A 115 -7.02 -15.79 8.51
N LYS A 116 -7.69 -14.64 8.34
CA LYS A 116 -7.10 -13.42 7.78
C LYS A 116 -6.31 -12.66 8.83
N PHE A 117 -6.65 -12.85 10.10
CA PHE A 117 -5.86 -12.37 11.21
C PHE A 117 -4.69 -13.31 11.46
N ILE A 118 -3.49 -12.76 11.43
CA ILE A 118 -2.26 -13.46 11.80
C ILE A 118 -1.87 -12.94 13.17
N TYR A 119 -2.31 -13.65 14.20
CA TYR A 119 -2.19 -13.23 15.58
C TYR A 119 -0.89 -13.71 16.23
N GLU A 120 -0.21 -12.82 16.95
CA GLU A 120 0.80 -13.17 17.92
C GLU A 120 0.53 -12.52 19.27
N TYR A 121 1.10 -13.14 20.30
CA TYR A 121 0.99 -12.67 21.66
C TYR A 121 2.35 -12.65 22.36
N LYS A 122 2.58 -11.64 23.19
CA LYS A 122 3.75 -11.57 24.08
C LYS A 122 3.33 -11.10 25.46
N THR A 123 3.99 -11.60 26.50
CA THR A 123 3.59 -11.31 27.89
C THR A 123 4.06 -9.95 28.41
N ARG A 124 5.04 -9.37 27.72
CA ARG A 124 5.83 -8.20 28.15
C ARG A 124 5.26 -6.92 27.54
N THR A 125 4.59 -6.09 28.36
CA THR A 125 3.98 -4.83 27.92
C THR A 125 5.01 -3.72 27.66
N GLU A 126 6.21 -3.84 28.22
CA GLU A 126 7.35 -2.94 27.99
C GLU A 126 7.96 -3.08 26.60
N LEU A 127 7.50 -4.05 25.80
CA LEU A 127 7.86 -4.13 24.38
C LEU A 127 7.15 -3.06 23.55
N TYR A 128 6.13 -2.38 24.09
CA TYR A 128 5.36 -1.35 23.40
C TYR A 128 4.96 -1.81 21.98
N GLU A 129 4.94 -0.91 21.01
CA GLU A 129 4.52 -1.20 19.64
C GLU A 129 5.62 -1.88 18.78
N TYR A 130 6.83 -2.04 19.33
CA TYR A 130 8.00 -2.51 18.59
C TYR A 130 7.83 -3.86 17.88
N PRO A 131 7.25 -4.91 18.50
CA PRO A 131 7.06 -6.18 17.80
C PRO A 131 6.16 -6.05 16.56
N THR A 132 5.12 -5.23 16.64
CA THR A 132 4.20 -4.98 15.52
C THR A 132 4.89 -4.23 14.40
N LEU A 133 5.64 -3.18 14.73
CA LEU A 133 6.42 -2.42 13.74
C LEU A 133 7.51 -3.28 13.10
N LYS A 134 8.15 -4.20 13.84
CA LYS A 134 9.13 -5.14 13.28
C LYS A 134 8.50 -6.10 12.27
N LYS A 135 7.28 -6.56 12.53
CA LYS A 135 6.50 -7.36 11.57
C LYS A 135 6.13 -6.57 10.32
N LEU A 136 5.70 -5.32 10.50
CA LEU A 136 5.38 -4.41 9.40
C LEU A 136 6.60 -4.18 8.51
N GLU A 137 7.75 -3.88 9.11
CA GLU A 137 9.03 -3.75 8.41
C GLU A 137 9.39 -5.01 7.62
N SER A 138 9.26 -6.19 8.23
CA SER A 138 9.52 -7.47 7.56
C SER A 138 8.54 -7.73 6.41
N PHE A 139 7.26 -7.39 6.57
CA PHE A 139 6.29 -7.51 5.49
C PHE A 139 6.64 -6.61 4.31
N CYS A 140 6.97 -5.34 4.58
CA CYS A 140 7.28 -4.37 3.53
C CYS A 140 8.57 -4.68 2.78
N PHE A 141 9.55 -5.27 3.45
CA PHE A 141 10.78 -5.73 2.80
C PHE A 141 10.49 -6.72 1.67
N HIS A 142 9.50 -7.59 1.85
CA HIS A 142 9.12 -8.59 0.84
C HIS A 142 7.99 -8.14 -0.09
N ASN A 143 7.38 -6.97 0.16
CA ASN A 143 6.17 -6.51 -0.54
C ASN A 143 6.26 -5.01 -0.91
N ASN A 144 7.33 -4.63 -1.63
CA ASN A 144 7.67 -3.23 -1.87
C ASN A 144 6.56 -2.39 -2.52
N ALA A 145 5.74 -3.01 -3.39
CA ALA A 145 4.62 -2.35 -4.09
C ALA A 145 3.31 -2.29 -3.28
N SER A 146 3.28 -2.86 -2.07
CA SER A 146 2.08 -2.88 -1.22
C SER A 146 1.92 -1.62 -0.37
N PHE A 147 0.72 -1.47 0.18
CA PHE A 147 0.35 -0.45 1.15
C PHE A 147 0.08 -1.10 2.50
N VAL A 148 0.41 -0.41 3.57
CA VAL A 148 0.15 -0.87 4.93
C VAL A 148 -0.62 0.16 5.72
N TRP A 149 -1.50 -0.31 6.59
CA TRP A 149 -2.12 0.51 7.62
C TRP A 149 -1.71 0.01 8.99
N TYR A 150 -1.43 0.96 9.87
CA TYR A 150 -1.02 0.73 11.23
C TYR A 150 -2.01 1.40 12.18
N ALA A 151 -2.50 0.62 13.14
CA ALA A 151 -3.36 1.12 14.20
C ALA A 151 -3.03 0.42 15.52
N HIS A 152 -3.35 1.08 16.63
CA HIS A 152 -3.25 0.44 17.94
C HIS A 152 -4.41 0.83 18.85
N SER A 153 -4.55 0.11 19.96
CA SER A 153 -5.57 0.31 20.99
C SER A 153 -5.36 1.60 21.81
N LYS A 154 -5.27 2.76 21.14
CA LYS A 154 -5.02 4.08 21.74
C LYS A 154 -6.06 4.36 22.85
N GLY A 155 -5.57 4.71 24.03
CA GLY A 155 -6.41 4.98 25.19
C GLY A 155 -6.79 3.77 26.02
N SER A 156 -6.13 2.61 25.83
CA SER A 156 -6.27 1.48 26.76
C SER A 156 -5.83 1.83 28.18
N SER A 157 -4.78 2.63 28.34
CA SER A 157 -4.26 3.06 29.64
C SER A 157 -5.04 4.21 30.31
N HIS A 158 -5.87 4.95 29.55
CA HIS A 158 -6.54 6.16 30.04
C HIS A 158 -7.94 6.30 29.45
N SER A 159 -8.95 6.47 30.30
CA SER A 159 -10.37 6.56 29.91
C SER A 159 -10.94 7.98 29.98
N PHE A 160 -10.12 9.01 29.80
CA PHE A 160 -10.61 10.40 29.79
C PHE A 160 -11.37 10.70 28.51
N ASP A 161 -12.41 11.55 28.58
CA ASP A 161 -13.26 11.89 27.44
C ASP A 161 -12.47 12.45 26.25
N PHE A 162 -11.45 13.28 26.51
CA PHE A 162 -10.59 13.79 25.45
C PHE A 162 -9.83 12.68 24.72
N VAL A 163 -9.45 11.59 25.41
CA VAL A 163 -8.77 10.44 24.80
C VAL A 163 -9.75 9.65 23.92
N VAL A 164 -11.02 9.56 24.33
CA VAL A 164 -12.09 8.94 23.53
C VAL A 164 -12.34 9.75 22.26
N SER A 165 -12.52 11.07 22.39
CA SER A 165 -12.67 11.96 21.23
C SER A 165 -11.45 11.93 20.30
N TRP A 166 -10.24 11.91 20.88
CA TRP A 166 -9.00 11.76 20.11
C TRP A 166 -8.99 10.44 19.33
N ARG A 167 -9.32 9.33 19.98
CA ARG A 167 -9.40 8.02 19.31
C ARG A 167 -10.46 8.04 18.21
N ALA A 168 -11.62 8.67 18.43
CA ALA A 168 -12.67 8.78 17.41
C ALA A 168 -12.17 9.49 16.13
N VAL A 169 -11.37 10.56 16.27
CA VAL A 169 -10.73 11.25 15.14
C VAL A 169 -9.76 10.32 14.39
N LEU A 170 -8.88 9.61 15.13
CA LEU A 170 -7.93 8.68 14.53
C LEU A 170 -8.65 7.53 13.80
N ASN A 171 -9.66 6.96 14.43
CA ASN A 171 -10.49 5.89 13.89
C ASN A 171 -11.20 6.34 12.60
N TYR A 172 -11.78 7.54 12.59
CA TYR A 172 -12.46 8.08 11.43
C TYR A 172 -11.55 8.19 10.21
N PHE A 173 -10.37 8.78 10.35
CA PHE A 173 -9.50 9.00 9.19
C PHE A 173 -8.71 7.76 8.77
N VAL A 174 -8.28 6.91 9.71
CA VAL A 174 -7.39 5.77 9.42
C VAL A 174 -8.17 4.49 9.11
N LEU A 175 -9.32 4.26 9.76
CA LEU A 175 -10.09 3.02 9.66
C LEU A 175 -11.40 3.20 8.88
N GLU A 176 -12.15 4.27 9.13
CA GLU A 176 -13.45 4.49 8.48
C GLU A 176 -13.26 5.04 7.04
N GLN A 177 -12.51 6.13 6.88
CA GLN A 177 -12.24 6.81 5.62
C GLN A 177 -10.95 6.33 4.93
N TRP A 178 -10.60 5.06 5.10
CA TRP A 178 -9.33 4.50 4.67
C TRP A 178 -9.09 4.62 3.16
N GLN A 179 -10.15 4.62 2.35
CA GLN A 179 -10.09 4.77 0.90
C GLN A 179 -9.44 6.10 0.49
N LEU A 180 -9.55 7.13 1.32
CA LEU A 180 -8.87 8.40 1.10
C LEU A 180 -7.34 8.21 1.14
N CYS A 181 -6.82 7.61 2.21
CA CYS A 181 -5.40 7.32 2.32
C CYS A 181 -4.93 6.39 1.20
N TYR A 182 -5.69 5.33 0.89
CA TYR A 182 -5.35 4.43 -0.22
C TYR A 182 -5.26 5.18 -1.56
N LYS A 183 -6.30 5.95 -1.92
CA LYS A 183 -6.33 6.73 -3.17
C LYS A 183 -5.13 7.67 -3.25
N LEU A 184 -4.89 8.47 -2.21
CA LEU A 184 -3.76 9.41 -2.16
C LEU A 184 -2.42 8.72 -2.33
N LEU A 185 -2.17 7.64 -1.59
CA LEU A 185 -0.91 6.91 -1.71
C LEU A 185 -0.78 6.28 -3.11
N SER A 186 -1.85 5.71 -3.66
CA SER A 186 -1.81 5.06 -4.97
C SER A 186 -1.68 6.02 -6.16
N SER A 187 -2.17 7.26 -6.04
CA SER A 187 -2.31 8.19 -7.18
C SER A 187 -1.41 9.42 -7.10
N THR A 188 -0.57 9.53 -6.07
CA THR A 188 0.31 10.69 -5.85
C THR A 188 1.70 10.26 -5.36
N ASN A 189 2.58 11.26 -5.22
CA ASN A 189 3.92 11.06 -4.64
C ASN A 189 3.93 11.05 -3.10
N TYR A 190 2.78 11.19 -2.42
CA TYR A 190 2.72 11.00 -0.97
C TYR A 190 3.08 9.57 -0.60
N THR A 191 3.81 9.42 0.50
CA THR A 191 4.29 8.12 0.97
C THR A 191 3.66 7.68 2.28
N THR A 192 3.08 8.62 3.04
CA THR A 192 2.33 8.36 4.27
C THR A 192 1.04 9.18 4.31
N CYS A 193 0.05 8.66 5.02
CA CYS A 193 -1.23 9.33 5.28
C CYS A 193 -1.67 9.01 6.71
N GLY A 194 -2.27 9.96 7.41
CA GLY A 194 -2.74 9.72 8.77
C GLY A 194 -3.48 10.93 9.30
N ALA A 195 -3.80 10.89 10.59
CA ALA A 195 -4.51 11.96 11.27
C ALA A 195 -3.59 12.68 12.26
N ILE A 196 -3.80 13.99 12.40
CA ILE A 196 -3.16 14.82 13.43
C ILE A 196 -1.63 14.77 13.31
N LEU A 197 -1.10 15.10 12.12
CA LEU A 197 0.33 15.30 11.95
C LEU A 197 0.78 16.51 12.78
N THR A 198 1.64 16.24 13.75
CA THR A 198 2.15 17.20 14.72
C THR A 198 3.65 17.39 14.52
N TYR A 199 4.10 18.58 14.88
CA TYR A 199 5.50 18.95 14.95
C TYR A 199 5.87 19.36 16.38
N ASP A 200 6.91 18.77 16.94
CA ASP A 200 7.43 19.03 18.29
C ASP A 200 8.80 19.71 18.19
N ARG A 201 8.81 21.02 18.49
CA ARG A 201 10.01 21.88 18.43
C ARG A 201 11.12 21.44 19.39
N VAL A 202 10.81 20.66 20.42
CA VAL A 202 11.77 20.26 21.46
C VAL A 202 12.56 19.01 21.04
N ARG A 203 12.03 18.22 20.09
CA ARG A 203 12.72 17.04 19.58
C ARG A 203 13.83 17.43 18.59
N LYS A 204 14.83 16.54 18.48
CA LYS A 204 15.92 16.69 17.52
C LYS A 204 15.35 16.87 16.10
N PRO A 205 15.94 17.74 15.27
CA PRO A 205 15.57 17.87 13.87
C PRO A 205 15.53 16.51 13.15
N GLY A 206 14.46 16.26 12.40
CA GLY A 206 14.20 14.98 11.72
C GLY A 206 13.42 13.95 12.58
N TRP A 207 13.26 14.21 13.88
CA TRP A 207 12.54 13.35 14.84
C TRP A 207 11.37 14.11 15.50
N ASN A 208 11.05 15.27 14.95
CA ASN A 208 10.10 16.24 15.47
C ASN A 208 8.73 16.14 14.81
N THR A 209 8.58 15.44 13.69
CA THR A 209 7.28 15.22 13.03
C THR A 209 6.74 13.84 13.39
N TYR A 210 5.45 13.73 13.72
CA TYR A 210 4.76 12.46 13.97
C TYR A 210 3.24 12.58 13.85
N TYR A 211 2.55 11.47 13.61
CA TYR A 211 1.09 11.40 13.72
C TYR A 211 0.72 11.26 15.19
N ALA A 212 0.12 12.28 15.78
CA ALA A 212 -0.19 12.31 17.20
C ALA A 212 -1.31 11.32 17.54
N GLY A 213 -0.92 10.15 18.04
CA GLY A 213 -1.81 8.99 18.14
C GLY A 213 -1.25 7.72 17.52
N ASN A 214 -0.19 7.80 16.71
CA ASN A 214 0.49 6.70 16.04
C ASN A 214 -0.45 5.77 15.24
N MET A 215 -1.36 6.36 14.45
CA MET A 215 -2.23 5.63 13.53
C MET A 215 -2.09 6.23 12.14
N TRP A 216 -1.74 5.40 11.14
CA TRP A 216 -1.33 5.89 9.83
C TRP A 216 -1.37 4.79 8.75
N TRP A 217 -1.27 5.22 7.50
CA TRP A 217 -1.05 4.44 6.29
C TRP A 217 0.31 4.80 5.69
N ALA A 218 0.97 3.84 5.05
CA ALA A 218 2.21 4.09 4.31
C ALA A 218 2.38 3.15 3.10
N LYS A 219 3.21 3.57 2.16
CA LYS A 219 3.75 2.69 1.11
C LYS A 219 4.81 1.79 1.72
N CYS A 220 4.87 0.51 1.33
CA CYS A 220 5.98 -0.33 1.76
C CYS A 220 7.34 0.14 1.24
N SER A 221 7.37 0.73 0.04
CA SER A 221 8.57 1.40 -0.49
C SER A 221 9.07 2.56 0.37
N HIS A 222 8.19 3.19 1.15
CA HIS A 222 8.55 4.19 2.15
C HIS A 222 9.18 3.54 3.38
N VAL A 223 8.50 2.55 3.94
CA VAL A 223 8.98 1.79 5.11
C VAL A 223 10.38 1.22 4.87
N ASN A 224 10.65 0.73 3.66
CA ASN A 224 11.94 0.14 3.30
C ASN A 224 13.12 1.15 3.28
N ARG A 225 12.86 2.46 3.26
CA ARG A 225 13.89 3.50 3.36
C ARG A 225 14.10 4.02 4.78
N LEU A 226 13.21 3.68 5.72
CA LEU A 226 13.32 4.12 7.10
C LEU A 226 14.51 3.46 7.80
N THR A 227 15.01 4.13 8.84
CA THR A 227 15.92 3.49 9.79
C THR A 227 15.24 2.25 10.37
N ARG A 228 15.95 1.12 10.43
CA ARG A 228 15.39 -0.13 10.96
C ARG A 228 14.91 0.08 12.39
N ILE A 229 13.73 -0.45 12.71
CA ILE A 229 13.07 -0.19 13.99
C ILE A 229 13.91 -0.64 15.20
N ASP A 230 14.76 -1.65 15.03
CA ASP A 230 15.67 -2.16 16.06
C ASP A 230 16.88 -1.25 16.37
N LYS A 231 17.09 -0.19 15.57
CA LYS A 231 18.12 0.83 15.81
C LYS A 231 17.62 1.97 16.72
N PHE A 232 16.33 2.05 16.97
CA PHE A 232 15.76 3.02 17.92
C PHE A 232 15.96 2.53 19.36
N ASP A 233 15.96 3.45 20.33
CA ASP A 233 16.01 3.08 21.73
C ASP A 233 14.73 2.35 22.14
N GLN A 234 14.81 1.01 22.21
CA GLN A 234 13.69 0.13 22.53
C GLN A 234 13.09 0.37 23.92
N LYS A 235 13.79 1.12 24.79
CA LYS A 235 13.27 1.51 26.12
C LYS A 235 12.37 2.74 26.06
N ASP A 236 12.46 3.53 24.99
CA ASP A 236 11.63 4.71 24.79
C ASP A 236 10.44 4.38 23.88
N ARG A 237 9.24 4.37 24.46
CA ARG A 237 7.98 4.18 23.73
C ARG A 237 7.71 5.27 22.69
N TYR A 238 8.22 6.48 22.86
CA TYR A 238 7.90 7.60 21.95
C TYR A 238 8.60 7.48 20.60
N MET A 239 9.62 6.62 20.52
CA MET A 239 10.31 6.29 19.27
C MET A 239 9.40 5.57 18.27
N THR A 240 8.39 4.84 18.74
CA THR A 240 7.41 4.18 17.86
C THR A 240 6.51 5.21 17.17
N GLU A 241 6.25 6.36 17.81
CA GLU A 241 5.37 7.42 17.27
C GLU A 241 6.05 8.20 16.12
N ILE A 242 7.38 8.27 16.10
CA ILE A 242 8.14 8.97 15.04
C ILE A 242 8.58 8.04 13.90
N TYR A 243 8.39 6.72 14.04
CA TYR A 243 8.99 5.74 13.13
C TYR A 243 8.68 6.04 11.66
N VAL A 244 7.39 6.18 11.32
CA VAL A 244 6.93 6.38 9.94
C VAL A 244 7.34 7.73 9.35
N THR A 245 7.69 8.69 10.20
CA THR A 245 8.07 10.07 9.85
C THR A 245 9.57 10.35 10.06
N SER A 246 10.37 9.31 10.33
CA SER A 246 11.79 9.44 10.68
C SER A 246 12.75 9.66 9.51
N GLU A 247 12.28 9.57 8.26
CA GLU A 247 13.05 9.98 7.07
C GLU A 247 12.93 11.51 6.88
N PRO A 248 14.01 12.23 6.50
CA PRO A 248 13.90 13.64 6.13
C PRO A 248 13.23 13.81 4.75
N ASN A 249 12.51 14.93 4.54
CA ASN A 249 11.89 15.32 3.25
C ASN A 249 10.80 14.38 2.72
N ILE A 250 9.91 13.91 3.60
CA ILE A 250 8.83 13.00 3.22
C ILE A 250 7.62 13.80 2.68
N GLY A 251 7.00 13.29 1.61
CA GLY A 251 5.65 13.71 1.23
C GLY A 251 4.61 13.11 2.16
N HIS A 252 4.07 13.91 3.08
CA HIS A 252 3.03 13.49 4.03
C HIS A 252 1.66 14.06 3.67
N PHE A 253 0.61 13.25 3.81
CA PHE A 253 -0.77 13.75 3.84
C PHE A 253 -1.34 13.74 5.26
N ASN A 254 -2.03 14.82 5.65
CA ASN A 254 -2.55 15.03 7.00
C ASN A 254 -4.06 15.31 6.97
N CYS A 255 -4.83 14.45 7.62
CA CYS A 255 -6.21 14.78 7.96
C CYS A 255 -6.28 15.43 9.35
N HIS A 256 -7.04 16.51 9.49
CA HIS A 256 -7.13 17.24 10.74
C HIS A 256 -8.57 17.56 11.15
N TYR A 257 -8.76 17.83 12.44
CA TYR A 257 -10.05 18.24 12.98
C TYR A 257 -9.86 19.55 13.74
N VAL A 258 -10.58 20.59 13.31
CA VAL A 258 -10.36 21.99 13.77
C VAL A 258 -10.68 22.18 15.26
N ASN A 259 -11.39 21.23 15.89
CA ASN A 259 -11.87 21.34 17.28
C ASN A 259 -11.32 20.27 18.25
N LEU A 260 -10.11 19.74 18.02
CA LEU A 260 -9.48 18.70 18.87
C LEU A 260 -9.28 19.10 20.36
N HIS A 261 -9.31 20.39 20.69
CA HIS A 261 -9.02 20.91 22.03
C HIS A 261 -10.23 21.07 22.96
N LEU A 262 -11.43 20.75 22.49
CA LEU A 262 -12.65 20.90 23.29
C LEU A 262 -13.19 19.52 23.66
N PRO A 263 -13.75 19.33 24.88
CA PRO A 263 -14.43 18.10 25.30
C PRO A 263 -15.81 17.98 24.62
N ILE A 264 -15.85 18.22 23.32
CA ILE A 264 -17.04 18.14 22.49
C ILE A 264 -16.92 16.84 21.70
N SER A 265 -18.03 16.10 21.62
CA SER A 265 -18.14 14.90 20.80
C SER A 265 -17.63 15.18 19.38
N PHE A 266 -16.74 14.33 18.86
CA PHE A 266 -16.25 14.42 17.49
C PHE A 266 -17.44 14.46 16.50
N ASN A 267 -17.57 15.57 15.77
CA ASN A 267 -18.59 15.73 14.74
C ASN A 267 -17.96 15.50 13.36
N LYS A 268 -18.33 14.39 12.71
CA LYS A 268 -17.81 14.01 11.39
C LYS A 268 -17.98 15.09 10.32
N GLN A 269 -19.02 15.93 10.41
CA GLN A 269 -19.28 17.00 9.44
C GLN A 269 -18.21 18.11 9.48
N ASN A 270 -17.49 18.24 10.59
CA ASN A 270 -16.42 19.24 10.76
C ASN A 270 -15.01 18.66 10.52
N ALA A 271 -14.93 17.41 10.04
CA ALA A 271 -13.67 16.75 9.71
C ALA A 271 -13.19 17.20 8.32
N SER A 272 -11.97 17.73 8.25
CA SER A 272 -11.33 18.17 6.99
C SER A 272 -9.99 17.46 6.81
N CYS A 273 -9.52 17.37 5.57
CA CYS A 273 -8.16 16.94 5.31
C CYS A 273 -7.43 18.02 4.52
N THR A 274 -6.19 18.30 4.90
CA THR A 274 -5.35 19.26 4.18
C THR A 274 -4.02 18.67 3.78
N ILE A 275 -3.50 19.25 2.71
CA ILE A 275 -2.21 18.88 2.17
C ILE A 275 -1.12 19.65 2.93
N ASN A 276 -0.07 18.97 3.36
CA ASN A 276 1.24 19.53 3.76
C ASN A 276 1.30 20.57 4.90
N TYR A 277 0.29 20.70 5.77
CA TYR A 277 0.41 21.57 6.93
C TYR A 277 0.42 20.77 8.25
N PRO A 278 1.57 20.69 8.97
CA PRO A 278 1.51 20.45 10.40
C PRO A 278 0.71 21.60 11.03
N LEU A 279 -0.07 21.30 12.07
CA LEU A 279 -1.12 22.13 12.69
C LEU A 279 -0.74 23.57 13.15
N TRP A 280 0.44 24.08 12.82
CA TRP A 280 1.02 25.31 13.40
C TRP A 280 1.10 26.52 12.45
N TRP A 281 0.36 26.57 11.34
CA TRP A 281 0.20 27.81 10.57
C TRP A 281 -1.03 28.64 11.01
N ALA A 282 -1.72 28.20 12.07
CA ALA A 282 -2.80 28.94 12.71
C ALA A 282 -2.44 29.26 14.17
N ARG A 283 -1.38 30.04 14.36
CA ARG A 283 -1.15 31.03 15.45
C ARG A 283 0.24 31.64 15.34
#